data_AF-A0A1F6CQP8-F1
#
_entry.id   AF-A0A1F6CQP8-F1
#
_cell.length_a   1.000
_cell.length_b   1.000
_cell.length_c   1.000
_cell.angle_alpha   90.00
_cell.angle_beta   90.00
_cell.angle_gamma   90.00
#
_symmetry.space_group_name_H-M   'P 1'
#
loop_
_entity.id
_entity.type
_entity.pdbx_description
1 polymer ?
#
loop_
_entity_poly.entity_id
_entity_poly.type
_entity_poly.pdbx_seq_one_letter_code
_entity_poly.pdbx_strand_id
1 'polypeptide(L)'
;MIFNSYTFVIFFLPAVLAVFWLIRGRTARTILLIAAGLAFYGYWNWRFIPLLVGSATVSFALALLISRLNRQSSRRLALSAGIIVHLGLLGFFKYAGFFLGNVGAAASALGLSFTAPMLSIILPLGISFSTFQAISYLVDVYRKTIPPERNPLRFLCYATLFPNMASGPILRYREIAPDLDQIGSPAIPAAIHRGVMLLIIGLAKKVIIADQLAETVDSLWGSPEMLTAAGAWLATIGYGLQLYFDFSGYSDMAVGIGSLFGLTIPQNFNSPYKALSPSDFWRRWHMTLGTWIKDYLYIPLGGSRRGLPRTATNLVLIMTAIGLWHGAAWTFVVWGAYHGALLAGYHLTKRWYDRLPALVRRAGTFALISIGWIPFRSESLAATKLMLAKLAGVWGPLPVSGWALIFITLALGITQFLPNSFQIHYSTTKRAAVAAALILVACLVYLNYKQATFLYYQF
;
A
#
# COMPACT_ATOMS: atom_id res chain seq x y z
N MET A 1 14.32 4.98 -7.24
CA MET A 1 13.82 6.38 -7.35
C MET A 1 12.48 6.47 -6.63
N ILE A 2 11.96 7.67 -6.37
CA ILE A 2 10.60 7.89 -5.85
C ILE A 2 9.82 8.80 -6.80
N PHE A 3 8.50 8.65 -6.88
CA PHE A 3 7.67 9.38 -7.86
C PHE A 3 7.62 10.88 -7.59
N ASN A 4 7.67 11.29 -6.33
CA ASN A 4 7.74 12.68 -5.89
C ASN A 4 9.22 13.15 -5.84
N SER A 5 9.97 13.00 -6.93
CA SER A 5 11.32 13.56 -7.06
C SER A 5 11.51 14.23 -8.41
N TYR A 6 12.35 15.27 -8.47
CA TYR A 6 12.71 15.94 -9.74
C TYR A 6 13.30 14.96 -10.74
N THR A 7 14.20 14.09 -10.29
CA THR A 7 14.81 13.06 -11.11
C THR A 7 13.75 12.18 -11.78
N PHE A 8 12.66 11.87 -11.07
CA PHE A 8 11.57 11.10 -11.65
C PHE A 8 10.67 11.91 -12.59
N VAL A 9 10.11 13.02 -12.09
CA VAL A 9 9.05 13.78 -12.79
C VAL A 9 9.57 14.52 -14.02
N ILE A 10 10.77 15.12 -13.94
CA ILE A 10 11.32 15.97 -15.00
C ILE A 10 12.18 15.17 -15.99
N PHE A 11 12.95 14.20 -15.49
CA PHE A 11 13.95 13.52 -16.31
C PHE A 11 13.52 12.11 -16.70
N PHE A 12 13.35 11.22 -15.71
CA PHE A 12 13.15 9.79 -15.99
C PHE A 12 11.82 9.49 -16.68
N LEU A 13 10.69 9.97 -16.15
CA LEU A 13 9.38 9.64 -16.72
C LEU A 13 9.21 10.22 -18.14
N PRO A 14 9.52 11.51 -18.41
CA PRO A 14 9.43 12.04 -19.77
C PRO A 14 10.36 11.35 -20.76
N ALA A 15 11.60 11.03 -20.35
CA ALA A 15 12.55 10.32 -21.22
C ALA A 15 12.05 8.91 -21.58
N VAL A 16 11.64 8.11 -20.58
CA VAL A 16 11.12 6.75 -20.82
C VAL A 16 9.86 6.80 -21.68
N LEU A 17 8.96 7.75 -21.42
CA LEU A 17 7.73 7.93 -22.19
C LEU A 17 8.02 8.30 -23.65
N ALA A 18 8.94 9.24 -23.88
CA ALA A 18 9.34 9.64 -25.22
C ALA A 18 9.92 8.45 -25.99
N VAL A 19 10.88 7.73 -25.41
CA VAL A 19 11.47 6.54 -26.05
C VAL A 19 10.41 5.48 -26.32
N PHE A 20 9.51 5.21 -25.37
CA PHE A 20 8.46 4.19 -25.50
C PHE A 20 7.53 4.42 -26.71
N TRP A 21 7.15 5.67 -26.95
CA TRP A 21 6.26 6.04 -28.06
C TRP A 21 7.00 6.22 -29.38
N LEU A 22 8.30 6.56 -29.35
CA LEU A 22 9.14 6.68 -30.55
C LEU A 22 9.55 5.30 -31.11
N ILE A 23 9.83 4.33 -30.24
CA ILE A 23 10.23 2.98 -30.69
C ILE A 23 9.03 2.19 -31.23
N ARG A 24 9.32 1.34 -32.21
CA ARG A 24 8.35 0.41 -32.81
C ARG A 24 8.63 -1.02 -32.36
N GLY A 25 7.56 -1.81 -32.26
CA GLY A 25 7.63 -3.23 -31.92
C GLY A 25 7.38 -3.52 -30.44
N ARG A 26 6.63 -4.60 -30.18
CA ARG A 26 6.23 -5.00 -28.82
C ARG A 26 7.44 -5.39 -27.97
N THR A 27 8.34 -6.19 -28.52
CA THR A 27 9.55 -6.66 -27.81
C THR A 27 10.44 -5.49 -27.37
N ALA A 28 10.67 -4.50 -28.23
CA ALA A 28 11.48 -3.33 -27.89
C ALA A 28 10.86 -2.52 -26.75
N ARG A 29 9.52 -2.33 -26.77
CA ARG A 29 8.78 -1.68 -25.68
C ARG A 29 8.82 -2.46 -24.38
N THR A 30 8.68 -3.78 -24.44
CA THR A 30 8.82 -4.66 -23.27
C THR A 30 10.22 -4.56 -22.67
N ILE A 31 11.27 -4.62 -23.51
CA ILE A 31 12.66 -4.47 -23.06
C ILE A 31 12.90 -3.09 -22.44
N LEU A 32 12.38 -2.02 -23.06
CA LEU A 32 12.47 -0.67 -22.50
C LEU A 32 11.82 -0.59 -21.11
N LEU A 33 10.62 -1.15 -20.94
CA LEU A 33 9.93 -1.13 -19.64
C LEU A 33 10.68 -1.96 -18.58
N ILE A 34 11.28 -3.09 -18.96
CA ILE A 34 12.17 -3.86 -18.06
C ILE A 34 13.38 -3.01 -17.67
N ALA A 35 14.06 -2.40 -18.64
CA ALA A 35 15.24 -1.58 -18.39
C ALA A 35 14.91 -0.37 -17.50
N ALA A 36 13.80 0.32 -17.77
CA ALA A 36 13.29 1.40 -16.93
C ALA A 36 12.93 0.90 -15.52
N GLY A 37 12.29 -0.26 -15.43
CA GLY A 37 12.02 -0.99 -14.18
C GLY A 37 13.26 -1.19 -13.32
N LEU A 38 14.26 -1.83 -13.90
CA LEU A 38 15.52 -2.15 -13.23
C LEU A 38 16.32 -0.87 -12.88
N ALA A 39 16.34 0.13 -13.75
CA ALA A 39 16.98 1.42 -13.47
C ALA A 39 16.27 2.15 -12.31
N PHE A 40 14.94 2.18 -12.31
CA PHE A 40 14.16 2.77 -11.23
C PHE A 40 14.44 2.08 -9.89
N TYR A 41 14.50 0.74 -9.87
CA TYR A 41 14.82 -0.05 -8.69
C TYR A 41 16.27 0.16 -8.24
N GLY A 42 17.21 0.08 -9.18
CA GLY A 42 18.65 0.18 -8.93
C GLY A 42 19.10 1.53 -8.41
N TYR A 43 18.40 2.60 -8.80
CA TYR A 43 18.62 3.93 -8.24
C TYR A 43 18.34 4.00 -6.73
N TRP A 44 17.44 3.15 -6.21
CA TRP A 44 17.30 2.99 -4.76
C TRP A 44 18.47 2.18 -4.21
N ASN A 45 18.66 0.94 -4.70
CA ASN A 45 19.83 0.14 -4.36
C ASN A 45 20.02 -1.02 -5.35
N TRP A 46 21.02 -0.90 -6.22
CA TRP A 46 21.33 -1.87 -7.28
C TRP A 46 21.66 -3.27 -6.75
N ARG A 47 22.14 -3.42 -5.52
CA ARG A 47 22.51 -4.72 -4.92
C ARG A 47 21.33 -5.68 -4.81
N PHE A 48 20.10 -5.16 -4.81
CA PHE A 48 18.88 -5.96 -4.72
C PHE A 48 18.26 -6.32 -6.08
N ILE A 49 18.84 -5.87 -7.20
CA ILE A 49 18.38 -6.28 -8.55
C ILE A 49 18.45 -7.81 -8.72
N PRO A 50 19.55 -8.51 -8.35
CA PRO A 50 19.61 -9.97 -8.45
C PRO A 50 18.52 -10.66 -7.65
N LEU A 51 18.15 -10.13 -6.48
CA LEU A 51 17.06 -10.66 -5.66
C LEU A 51 15.71 -10.52 -6.38
N LEU A 52 15.42 -9.34 -6.95
CA LEU A 52 14.17 -9.09 -7.68
C LEU A 52 14.05 -9.99 -8.92
N VAL A 53 15.08 -10.00 -9.77
CA VAL A 53 15.10 -10.81 -11.00
C VAL A 53 15.14 -12.31 -10.69
N GLY A 54 15.89 -12.71 -9.67
CA GLY A 54 15.95 -14.10 -9.19
C GLY A 54 14.60 -14.58 -8.69
N SER A 55 13.92 -13.78 -7.87
CA SER A 55 12.56 -14.06 -7.39
C SER A 55 11.58 -14.23 -8.55
N ALA A 56 11.60 -13.33 -9.54
CA ALA A 56 10.79 -13.45 -10.75
C ALA A 56 11.12 -14.72 -11.55
N THR A 57 12.40 -15.03 -11.72
CA THR A 57 12.85 -16.21 -12.48
C THR A 57 12.39 -17.51 -11.82
N VAL A 58 12.48 -17.60 -10.49
CA VAL A 58 11.97 -18.73 -9.71
C VAL A 58 10.46 -18.87 -9.88
N SER A 59 9.69 -17.79 -9.76
CA SER A 59 8.24 -17.83 -9.97
C SER A 59 7.88 -18.29 -11.38
N PHE A 60 8.57 -17.80 -12.40
CA PHE A 60 8.37 -18.18 -13.79
C PHE A 60 8.64 -19.67 -14.02
N ALA A 61 9.79 -20.16 -13.57
CA ALA A 61 10.18 -21.56 -13.72
C ALA A 61 9.22 -22.52 -12.99
N LEU A 62 8.84 -22.18 -11.74
CA LEU A 62 7.90 -22.99 -10.97
C LEU A 62 6.50 -22.99 -11.58
N ALA A 63 6.02 -21.88 -12.14
CA ALA A 63 4.74 -21.85 -12.84
C ALA A 63 4.73 -22.76 -14.07
N LEU A 64 5.80 -22.76 -14.87
CA LEU A 64 5.96 -23.68 -16.00
C LEU A 64 6.00 -25.14 -15.53
N LEU A 65 6.73 -25.43 -14.45
CA LEU A 65 6.80 -26.77 -13.85
C LEU A 65 5.41 -27.24 -13.38
N ILE A 66 4.68 -26.40 -12.62
CA ILE A 66 3.32 -26.68 -12.13
C ILE A 66 2.37 -27.04 -13.30
N SER A 67 2.53 -26.38 -14.45
CA SER A 67 1.70 -26.65 -15.63
C SER A 67 2.10 -27.92 -16.40
N ARG A 68 3.35 -28.38 -16.29
CA ARG A 68 3.83 -29.61 -16.96
C ARG A 68 3.55 -30.88 -16.15
N LEU A 69 3.43 -30.75 -14.83
CA LEU A 69 3.21 -31.88 -13.94
C LEU A 69 1.76 -32.38 -14.02
N ASN A 70 1.58 -33.68 -14.25
CA ASN A 70 0.25 -34.32 -14.31
C ASN A 70 -0.29 -34.70 -12.93
N ARG A 71 0.58 -35.14 -12.01
CA ARG A 71 0.19 -35.58 -10.67
C ARG A 71 -0.11 -34.39 -9.75
N GLN A 72 -1.28 -34.41 -9.12
CA GLN A 72 -1.72 -33.33 -8.24
C GLN A 72 -0.79 -33.11 -7.03
N SER A 73 -0.22 -34.19 -6.47
CA SER A 73 0.76 -34.12 -5.37
C SER A 73 2.03 -33.38 -5.79
N SER A 74 2.58 -33.69 -6.96
CA SER A 74 3.77 -33.01 -7.51
C SER A 74 3.51 -31.53 -7.80
N ARG A 75 2.34 -31.19 -8.35
CA ARG A 75 1.93 -29.79 -8.57
C ARG A 75 1.85 -29.02 -7.26
N ARG A 76 1.27 -29.66 -6.23
CA ARG A 76 1.16 -29.07 -4.89
C ARG A 76 2.54 -28.88 -4.27
N LEU A 77 3.46 -29.84 -4.41
CA LEU A 77 4.83 -29.69 -3.93
C LEU A 77 5.55 -28.52 -4.59
N ALA A 78 5.46 -28.38 -5.92
CA ALA A 78 6.06 -27.27 -6.65
C ALA A 78 5.47 -25.91 -6.23
N LEU A 79 4.14 -25.84 -6.03
CA LEU A 79 3.49 -24.64 -5.48
C LEU A 79 3.99 -24.35 -4.06
N SER A 80 4.02 -25.35 -3.18
CA SER A 80 4.49 -25.21 -1.79
C SER A 80 5.94 -24.73 -1.75
N ALA A 81 6.82 -25.28 -2.59
CA ALA A 81 8.20 -24.83 -2.71
C ALA A 81 8.29 -23.35 -3.08
N GLY A 82 7.51 -22.89 -4.07
CA GLY A 82 7.48 -21.47 -4.46
C GLY A 82 6.97 -20.57 -3.34
N ILE A 83 5.88 -20.95 -2.67
CA ILE A 83 5.36 -20.20 -1.51
C ILE A 83 6.41 -20.13 -0.40
N ILE A 84 7.07 -21.24 -0.08
CA ILE A 84 8.13 -21.29 0.95
C ILE A 84 9.31 -20.39 0.58
N VAL A 85 9.74 -20.38 -0.69
CA VAL A 85 10.84 -19.50 -1.14
C VAL A 85 10.45 -18.02 -0.96
N HIS A 86 9.28 -17.61 -1.46
CA HIS A 86 8.88 -16.19 -1.39
C HIS A 86 8.58 -15.73 0.05
N LEU A 87 7.88 -16.55 0.85
CA LEU A 87 7.65 -16.24 2.26
C LEU A 87 8.94 -16.35 3.08
N GLY A 88 9.88 -17.21 2.71
CA GLY A 88 11.18 -17.34 3.35
C GLY A 88 12.05 -16.10 3.13
N LEU A 89 12.09 -15.57 1.89
CA LEU A 89 12.76 -14.30 1.60
C LEU A 89 12.14 -13.14 2.38
N LEU A 90 10.81 -13.03 2.38
CA LEU A 90 10.11 -12.02 3.18
C LEU A 90 10.38 -12.21 4.69
N GLY A 91 10.34 -13.46 5.16
CA GLY A 91 10.67 -13.90 6.51
C GLY A 91 12.03 -13.40 6.97
N PHE A 92 13.06 -13.71 6.19
CA PHE A 92 14.44 -13.34 6.46
C PHE A 92 14.62 -11.82 6.48
N PHE A 93 14.22 -11.11 5.42
CA PHE A 93 14.50 -9.68 5.32
C PHE A 93 13.66 -8.83 6.26
N LYS A 94 12.42 -9.22 6.56
CA LYS A 94 11.50 -8.41 7.38
C LYS A 94 11.44 -8.81 8.85
N TYR A 95 11.57 -10.09 9.18
CA TYR A 95 11.26 -10.59 10.53
C TYR A 95 12.46 -11.17 11.30
N ALA A 96 13.62 -11.36 10.68
CA ALA A 96 14.79 -11.94 11.37
C ALA A 96 15.17 -11.15 12.63
N GLY A 97 15.25 -9.82 12.54
CA GLY A 97 15.57 -8.96 13.68
C GLY A 97 14.52 -9.03 14.80
N PHE A 98 13.23 -8.98 14.44
CA PHE A 98 12.14 -9.11 15.41
C PHE A 98 12.16 -10.47 16.11
N PHE A 99 12.36 -11.57 15.38
CA PHE A 99 12.44 -12.90 15.95
C PHE A 99 13.63 -13.04 16.91
N LEU A 100 14.82 -12.63 16.48
CA LEU A 100 16.03 -12.67 17.30
C LEU A 100 15.89 -11.82 18.58
N GLY A 101 15.26 -10.65 18.49
CA GLY A 101 14.97 -9.80 19.66
C GLY A 101 14.04 -10.48 20.67
N ASN A 102 12.98 -11.16 20.21
CA ASN A 102 12.07 -11.89 21.11
C ASN A 102 12.74 -13.13 21.73
N VAL A 103 13.59 -13.85 20.98
CA VAL A 103 14.37 -14.98 21.52
C VAL A 103 15.35 -14.50 22.59
N GLY A 104 16.04 -13.39 22.36
CA GLY A 104 16.92 -12.77 23.37
C GLY A 104 16.16 -12.37 24.63
N ALA A 105 15.03 -11.69 24.48
CA ALA A 105 14.19 -11.33 25.63
C ALA A 105 13.71 -12.56 26.43
N ALA A 106 13.31 -13.63 25.73
CA ALA A 106 12.90 -14.88 26.37
C ALA A 106 14.06 -15.61 27.07
N ALA A 107 15.23 -15.66 26.44
CA ALA A 107 16.43 -16.24 27.02
C ALA A 107 16.87 -15.47 28.29
N SER A 108 16.90 -14.14 28.24
CA SER A 108 17.20 -13.31 29.41
C SER A 108 16.18 -13.52 30.54
N ALA A 109 14.89 -13.67 30.22
CA ALA A 109 13.86 -13.97 31.21
C ALA A 109 14.05 -15.34 31.88
N LEU A 110 14.70 -16.28 31.19
CA LEU A 110 15.07 -17.61 31.71
C LEU A 110 16.46 -17.62 32.37
N GLY A 111 17.12 -16.47 32.52
CA GLY A 111 18.46 -16.37 33.07
C GLY A 111 19.58 -16.86 32.13
N LEU A 112 19.28 -17.08 30.85
CA LEU A 112 20.25 -17.50 29.84
C LEU A 112 20.90 -16.29 29.17
N SER A 113 22.24 -16.29 29.09
CA SER A 113 23.01 -15.29 28.35
C SER A 113 22.96 -15.60 26.85
N PHE A 114 21.93 -15.12 26.16
CA PHE A 114 21.85 -15.15 24.70
C PHE A 114 21.97 -13.73 24.14
N THR A 115 23.11 -13.44 23.54
CA THR A 115 23.29 -12.20 22.77
C THR A 115 22.91 -12.48 21.32
N ALA A 116 21.74 -11.99 20.91
CA ALA A 116 21.35 -12.06 19.51
C ALA A 116 22.37 -11.32 18.63
N PRO A 117 22.83 -11.92 17.51
CA PRO A 117 23.68 -11.20 16.57
C PRO A 117 22.92 -10.01 16.01
N MET A 118 23.54 -8.82 16.03
CA MET A 118 22.98 -7.64 15.39
C MET A 118 23.05 -7.79 13.86
N LEU A 119 21.95 -8.27 13.28
CA LEU A 119 21.79 -8.33 11.84
C LEU A 119 21.28 -6.97 11.34
N SER A 120 22.18 -6.15 10.77
CA SER A 120 21.80 -4.92 10.05
C SER A 120 21.26 -5.24 8.66
N ILE A 121 20.13 -5.94 8.60
CA ILE A 121 19.50 -6.32 7.35
C ILE A 121 18.78 -5.11 6.75
N ILE A 122 19.25 -4.67 5.58
CA ILE A 122 18.57 -3.65 4.79
C ILE A 122 17.35 -4.31 4.13
N LEU A 123 16.15 -3.85 4.47
CA LEU A 123 14.91 -4.34 3.89
C LEU A 123 14.82 -3.92 2.41
N PRO A 124 14.72 -4.84 1.45
CA PRO A 124 14.60 -4.50 0.03
C PRO A 124 13.27 -3.81 -0.25
N LEU A 125 13.32 -2.65 -0.90
CA LEU A 125 12.12 -1.91 -1.29
C LEU A 125 11.20 -2.81 -2.10
N GLY A 126 9.90 -2.80 -1.80
CA GLY A 126 8.90 -3.56 -2.55
C GLY A 126 8.93 -5.09 -2.36
N ILE A 127 9.78 -5.67 -1.50
CA ILE A 127 9.86 -7.13 -1.30
C ILE A 127 8.51 -7.75 -0.87
N SER A 128 7.74 -7.00 -0.08
CA SER A 128 6.40 -7.38 0.35
C SER A 128 5.44 -7.50 -0.84
N PHE A 129 5.47 -6.51 -1.74
CA PHE A 129 4.58 -6.45 -2.91
C PHE A 129 4.98 -7.49 -3.96
N SER A 130 6.28 -7.65 -4.23
CA SER A 130 6.77 -8.66 -5.18
C SER A 130 6.50 -10.08 -4.69
N THR A 131 6.58 -10.33 -3.38
CA THR A 131 6.17 -11.60 -2.76
C THR A 131 4.69 -11.91 -3.05
N PHE A 132 3.79 -10.93 -2.91
CA PHE A 132 2.37 -11.14 -3.22
C PHE A 132 2.09 -11.34 -4.70
N GLN A 133 2.81 -10.65 -5.58
CA GLN A 133 2.73 -10.82 -7.04
C GLN A 133 3.18 -12.22 -7.46
N ALA A 134 4.28 -12.71 -6.89
CA ALA A 134 4.82 -14.03 -7.15
C ALA A 134 3.87 -15.14 -6.66
N ILE A 135 3.40 -15.05 -5.40
CA ILE A 135 2.51 -16.05 -4.81
C ILE A 135 1.17 -16.09 -5.56
N SER A 136 0.57 -14.94 -5.85
CA SER A 136 -0.72 -14.91 -6.59
C SER A 136 -0.59 -15.55 -7.97
N TYR A 137 0.48 -15.25 -8.71
CA TYR A 137 0.74 -15.87 -10.00
C TYR A 137 0.87 -17.40 -9.91
N LEU A 138 1.69 -17.91 -8.97
CA LEU A 138 1.87 -19.35 -8.77
C LEU A 138 0.55 -20.05 -8.38
N VAL A 139 -0.24 -19.44 -7.48
CA VAL A 139 -1.53 -19.97 -7.06
C VAL A 139 -2.54 -19.96 -8.20
N ASP A 140 -2.58 -18.90 -8.99
CA ASP A 140 -3.50 -18.75 -10.12
C ASP A 140 -3.23 -19.80 -11.21
N VAL A 141 -1.96 -20.06 -11.53
CA VAL A 141 -1.53 -21.12 -12.46
C VAL A 141 -1.84 -22.51 -11.88
N TYR A 142 -1.56 -22.74 -10.59
CA TYR A 142 -1.90 -24.01 -9.94
C TYR A 142 -3.41 -24.29 -9.93
N ARG A 143 -4.23 -23.28 -9.67
CA ARG A 143 -5.70 -23.36 -9.73
C ARG A 143 -6.25 -23.42 -11.16
N LYS A 144 -5.39 -23.31 -12.19
CA LYS A 144 -5.75 -23.24 -13.61
C LYS A 144 -6.71 -22.07 -13.94
N THR A 145 -6.65 -21.00 -13.14
CA THR A 145 -7.40 -19.77 -13.43
C THR A 145 -6.80 -18.97 -14.58
N ILE A 146 -5.49 -19.12 -14.80
CA ILE A 146 -4.75 -18.60 -15.94
C ILE A 146 -3.78 -19.67 -16.46
N PRO A 147 -3.44 -19.66 -17.76
CA PRO A 147 -2.30 -20.42 -18.27
C PRO A 147 -0.97 -19.84 -17.74
N PRO A 148 0.10 -20.65 -17.64
CA PRO A 148 1.42 -20.10 -17.32
C PRO A 148 1.93 -19.21 -18.46
N GLU A 149 2.61 -18.13 -18.10
CA GLU A 149 3.37 -17.32 -19.03
C GLU A 149 4.52 -18.14 -19.63
N ARG A 150 4.71 -18.06 -20.95
CA ARG A 150 5.77 -18.77 -21.68
C ARG A 150 6.88 -17.84 -22.18
N ASN A 151 6.61 -16.54 -22.29
CA ASN A 151 7.58 -15.53 -22.68
C ASN A 151 8.27 -14.94 -21.42
N PRO A 152 9.57 -15.22 -21.20
CA PRO A 152 10.29 -14.74 -20.02
C PRO A 152 10.40 -13.21 -19.98
N LEU A 153 10.48 -12.53 -21.12
CA LEU A 153 10.51 -11.06 -21.17
C LEU A 153 9.18 -10.47 -20.72
N ARG A 154 8.06 -11.05 -21.13
CA ARG A 154 6.72 -10.58 -20.70
C ARG A 154 6.54 -10.75 -19.19
N PHE A 155 6.95 -11.89 -18.65
CA PHE A 155 6.90 -12.13 -17.21
C PHE A 155 7.84 -11.20 -16.42
N LEU A 156 9.07 -11.00 -16.90
CA LEU A 156 10.02 -10.11 -16.25
C LEU A 156 9.54 -8.65 -16.30
N CYS A 157 8.91 -8.22 -17.40
CA CYS A 157 8.28 -6.91 -17.52
C CYS A 157 7.19 -6.72 -16.47
N TYR A 158 6.34 -7.73 -16.23
CA TYR A 158 5.35 -7.69 -15.14
C TYR A 158 6.03 -7.53 -13.76
N ALA A 159 7.06 -8.34 -13.47
CA ALA A 159 7.71 -8.34 -12.17
C ALA A 159 8.53 -7.07 -11.87
N THR A 160 8.99 -6.37 -12.92
CA THR A 160 9.85 -5.18 -12.81
C THR A 160 9.15 -3.88 -13.19
N LEU A 161 7.83 -3.91 -13.39
CA LEU A 161 7.05 -2.75 -13.82
C LEU A 161 7.14 -1.63 -12.76
N PHE A 162 7.88 -0.56 -13.06
CA PHE A 162 8.18 0.49 -12.07
C PHE A 162 6.95 1.22 -11.49
N PRO A 163 5.81 1.41 -12.21
CA PRO A 163 4.60 1.99 -11.63
C PRO A 163 4.09 1.28 -10.35
N ASN A 164 4.26 -0.05 -10.23
CA ASN A 164 3.72 -0.84 -9.11
C ASN A 164 4.79 -1.41 -8.17
N MET A 165 6.08 -1.22 -8.47
CA MET A 165 7.15 -2.00 -7.84
C MET A 165 7.42 -1.66 -6.36
N ALA A 166 7.30 -0.39 -5.94
CA ALA A 166 7.68 -0.02 -4.57
C ALA A 166 6.49 -0.13 -3.59
N SER A 167 5.36 0.48 -3.93
CA SER A 167 4.16 0.50 -3.08
C SER A 167 2.87 0.74 -3.88
N GLY A 168 2.85 0.36 -5.16
CA GLY A 168 1.67 0.57 -5.98
C GLY A 168 0.54 -0.40 -5.65
N PRO A 169 -0.59 -0.30 -6.37
CA PRO A 169 -1.65 -1.30 -6.31
C PRO A 169 -1.06 -2.70 -6.53
N ILE A 170 -1.47 -3.69 -5.72
CA ILE A 170 -1.01 -5.09 -5.85
C ILE A 170 -1.61 -5.66 -7.14
N LEU A 171 -0.84 -5.55 -8.21
CA LEU A 171 -1.20 -5.94 -9.55
C LEU A 171 -1.09 -7.46 -9.70
N ARG A 172 -2.12 -8.11 -10.23
CA ARG A 172 -2.05 -9.55 -10.54
C ARG A 172 -1.72 -9.75 -12.00
N TYR A 173 -1.02 -10.84 -12.30
CA TYR A 173 -0.65 -11.15 -13.69
C TYR A 173 -1.85 -11.17 -14.64
N ARG A 174 -2.97 -11.78 -14.22
CA ARG A 174 -4.20 -11.88 -15.02
C ARG A 174 -4.83 -10.53 -15.39
N GLU A 175 -4.52 -9.47 -14.64
CA GLU A 175 -5.07 -8.13 -14.86
C GLU A 175 -4.26 -7.36 -15.91
N ILE A 176 -2.95 -7.58 -15.96
CA ILE A 176 -2.04 -6.84 -16.85
C ILE A 176 -1.65 -7.61 -18.11
N ALA A 177 -1.75 -8.95 -18.12
CA ALA A 177 -1.38 -9.77 -19.27
C ALA A 177 -2.05 -9.31 -20.59
N PRO A 178 -3.36 -8.97 -20.63
CA PRO A 178 -3.99 -8.47 -21.85
C PRO A 178 -3.38 -7.16 -22.37
N ASP A 179 -2.92 -6.28 -21.48
CA ASP A 179 -2.31 -4.99 -21.85
C ASP A 179 -0.87 -5.20 -22.34
N LEU A 180 -0.13 -6.15 -21.74
CA LEU A 180 1.20 -6.54 -22.22
C LEU A 180 1.13 -7.19 -23.62
N ASP A 181 0.05 -7.90 -23.93
CA ASP A 181 -0.18 -8.46 -25.28
C ASP A 181 -0.42 -7.38 -26.32
N GLN A 182 -1.03 -6.27 -25.91
CA GLN A 182 -1.39 -5.14 -26.76
C GLN A 182 -0.44 -3.95 -26.58
N ILE A 183 0.78 -4.21 -26.08
CA ILE A 183 1.70 -3.15 -25.67
C ILE A 183 2.03 -2.18 -26.83
N GLY A 184 1.70 -0.91 -26.60
CA GLY A 184 1.86 0.19 -27.54
C GLY A 184 0.98 0.11 -28.80
N SER A 185 -0.15 -0.60 -28.71
CA SER A 185 -1.35 -0.20 -29.46
C SER A 185 -1.64 1.29 -29.21
N PRO A 186 -2.26 2.02 -30.16
CA PRO A 186 -2.52 3.45 -30.00
C PRO A 186 -3.21 3.72 -28.68
N ALA A 187 -2.58 4.51 -27.82
CA ALA A 187 -3.20 4.89 -26.56
C ALA A 187 -4.44 5.75 -26.86
N ILE A 188 -5.53 5.43 -26.16
CA ILE A 188 -6.76 6.21 -26.24
C ILE A 188 -6.44 7.60 -25.65
N PRO A 189 -6.59 8.71 -26.40
CA PRO A 189 -6.24 10.04 -25.91
C PRO A 189 -6.90 10.39 -24.56
N ALA A 190 -8.13 9.90 -24.35
CA ALA A 190 -8.83 10.03 -23.07
C ALA A 190 -8.13 9.31 -21.90
N ALA A 191 -7.51 8.15 -22.14
CA ALA A 191 -6.76 7.42 -21.13
C ALA A 191 -5.45 8.14 -20.76
N ILE A 192 -4.74 8.70 -21.75
CA ILE A 192 -3.56 9.54 -21.49
C ILE A 192 -3.96 10.78 -20.68
N HIS A 193 -5.01 11.49 -21.10
CA HIS A 193 -5.48 12.68 -20.40
C HIS A 193 -5.82 12.37 -18.93
N ARG A 194 -6.59 11.31 -18.69
CA ARG A 194 -6.88 10.83 -17.33
C ARG A 194 -5.61 10.46 -16.57
N GLY A 195 -4.65 9.83 -17.25
CA GLY A 195 -3.35 9.46 -16.68
C GLY A 195 -2.55 10.64 -16.17
N VAL A 196 -2.45 11.71 -16.97
CA VAL A 196 -1.79 12.97 -16.59
C VAL A 196 -2.49 13.60 -15.39
N MET A 197 -3.83 13.65 -15.39
CA MET A 197 -4.58 14.24 -14.28
C MET A 197 -4.42 13.46 -12.97
N LEU A 198 -4.43 12.12 -13.03
CA LEU A 198 -4.17 11.27 -11.86
C LEU A 198 -2.73 11.44 -11.34
N LEU A 199 -1.75 11.59 -12.23
CA LEU A 199 -0.37 11.90 -11.84
C LEU A 199 -0.28 13.25 -11.11
N ILE A 200 -0.89 14.30 -11.64
CA ILE A 200 -0.88 15.65 -11.03
C ILE A 200 -1.61 15.65 -9.69
N ILE A 201 -2.80 15.05 -9.61
CA ILE A 201 -3.56 14.95 -8.35
C ILE A 201 -2.82 14.09 -7.33
N GLY A 202 -2.22 12.98 -7.76
CA GLY A 202 -1.43 12.12 -6.90
C GLY A 202 -0.22 12.86 -6.30
N LEU A 203 0.49 13.64 -7.14
CA LEU A 203 1.56 14.54 -6.68
C LEU A 203 1.04 15.58 -5.69
N ALA A 204 -0.10 16.22 -5.97
CA ALA A 204 -0.68 17.23 -5.07
C ALA A 204 -1.07 16.64 -3.71
N LYS A 205 -1.72 15.47 -3.70
CA LYS A 205 -2.06 14.75 -2.46
C LYS A 205 -0.80 14.45 -1.63
N LYS A 206 0.28 14.00 -2.28
CA LYS A 206 1.54 13.69 -1.60
C LYS A 206 2.24 14.94 -1.08
N VAL A 207 2.58 15.86 -1.98
CA VAL A 207 3.53 16.94 -1.71
C VAL A 207 2.86 18.15 -1.07
N ILE A 208 1.64 18.50 -1.51
CA ILE A 208 0.93 19.68 -1.00
C ILE A 208 0.17 19.34 0.28
N ILE A 209 -0.37 18.11 0.41
CA ILE A 209 -1.18 17.72 1.57
C ILE A 209 -0.38 16.86 2.56
N ALA A 210 0.02 15.65 2.17
CA ALA A 210 0.58 14.68 3.11
C ALA A 210 1.91 15.15 3.73
N ASP A 211 2.84 15.66 2.92
CA ASP A 211 4.16 16.09 3.39
C ASP A 211 4.05 17.34 4.29
N GLN A 212 3.06 18.21 4.07
CA GLN A 212 2.78 19.36 4.93
C GLN A 212 2.10 18.94 6.25
N LEU A 213 1.20 17.95 6.20
CA LEU A 213 0.62 17.36 7.41
C LEU A 213 1.71 16.69 8.27
N ALA A 214 2.69 16.04 7.64
CA ALA A 214 3.75 15.30 8.33
C ALA A 214 4.48 16.16 9.36
N GLU A 215 4.86 17.40 9.03
CA GLU A 215 5.59 18.28 9.95
C GLU A 215 4.81 18.55 11.24
N THR A 216 3.52 18.88 11.13
CA THR A 216 2.66 19.11 12.31
C THR A 216 2.41 17.81 13.06
N VAL A 217 2.10 16.74 12.34
CA VAL A 217 1.75 15.44 12.94
C VAL A 217 2.95 14.85 13.67
N ASP A 218 4.13 14.82 13.07
CA ASP A 218 5.34 14.27 13.67
C ASP A 218 5.76 15.07 14.92
N SER A 219 5.57 16.39 14.92
CA SER A 219 5.77 17.21 16.13
C SER A 219 4.82 16.82 17.26
N LEU A 220 3.54 16.60 16.97
CA LEU A 220 2.56 16.16 17.98
C LEU A 220 2.89 14.75 18.53
N TRP A 221 3.29 13.83 17.66
CA TRP A 221 3.65 12.47 18.05
C TRP A 221 5.01 12.37 18.74
N GLY A 222 5.89 13.36 18.56
CA GLY A 222 7.19 13.44 19.22
C GLY A 222 7.15 13.93 20.68
N SER A 223 6.00 14.41 21.16
CA SER A 223 5.84 14.85 22.56
C SER A 223 4.47 14.48 23.13
N PRO A 224 4.10 13.18 23.13
CA PRO A 224 2.77 12.72 23.52
C PRO A 224 2.44 13.04 24.98
N GLU A 225 3.44 13.17 25.86
CA GLU A 225 3.27 13.50 27.28
C GLU A 225 2.67 14.90 27.46
N MET A 226 2.99 15.84 26.56
CA MET A 226 2.52 17.23 26.62
C MET A 226 1.12 17.43 26.02
N LEU A 227 0.55 16.40 25.38
CA LEU A 227 -0.75 16.54 24.72
C LEU A 227 -1.91 16.61 25.73
N THR A 228 -2.86 17.48 25.43
CA THR A 228 -4.23 17.47 25.97
C THR A 228 -5.07 16.45 25.20
N ALA A 229 -6.30 16.15 25.65
CA ALA A 229 -7.20 15.27 24.90
C ALA A 229 -7.49 15.79 23.48
N ALA A 230 -7.67 17.11 23.33
CA ALA A 230 -7.85 17.75 22.03
C ALA A 230 -6.61 17.58 21.13
N GLY A 231 -5.41 17.76 21.68
CA GLY A 231 -4.16 17.54 20.98
C GLY A 231 -3.97 16.09 20.54
N ALA A 232 -4.33 15.12 21.37
CA ALA A 232 -4.25 13.70 21.05
C ALA A 232 -5.22 13.29 19.93
N TRP A 233 -6.46 13.80 19.94
CA TRP A 233 -7.41 13.60 18.83
C TRP A 233 -6.90 14.23 17.53
N LEU A 234 -6.34 15.44 17.60
CA LEU A 234 -5.77 16.12 16.45
C LEU A 234 -4.58 15.35 15.87
N ALA A 235 -3.66 14.86 16.73
CA ALA A 235 -2.51 14.05 16.33
C ALA A 235 -2.95 12.75 15.65
N THR A 236 -3.97 12.09 16.21
CA THR A 236 -4.51 10.81 15.69
C THR A 236 -5.21 10.99 14.34
N ILE A 237 -6.09 11.99 14.23
CA ILE A 237 -6.78 12.31 12.97
C ILE A 237 -5.79 12.81 11.92
N GLY A 238 -4.89 13.70 12.30
CA GLY A 238 -3.84 14.24 11.42
C GLY A 238 -2.98 13.12 10.84
N TYR A 239 -2.58 12.14 11.66
CA TYR A 239 -1.84 10.97 11.18
C TYR A 239 -2.66 10.13 10.19
N GLY A 240 -3.94 9.86 10.48
CA GLY A 240 -4.81 9.16 9.52
C GLY A 240 -4.89 9.89 8.17
N LEU A 241 -5.07 11.21 8.19
CA LEU A 241 -5.10 12.04 6.97
C LEU A 241 -3.77 12.01 6.23
N GLN A 242 -2.64 12.18 6.93
CA GLN A 242 -1.29 12.07 6.36
C GLN A 242 -1.12 10.71 5.67
N LEU A 243 -1.40 9.61 6.37
CA LEU A 243 -1.30 8.25 5.84
C LEU A 243 -2.17 8.05 4.59
N TYR A 244 -3.40 8.56 4.62
CA TYR A 244 -4.31 8.46 3.48
C TYR A 244 -3.84 9.24 2.26
N PHE A 245 -3.46 10.51 2.43
CA PHE A 245 -3.03 11.36 1.31
C PHE A 245 -1.68 10.91 0.75
N ASP A 246 -0.78 10.44 1.60
CA ASP A 246 0.51 9.87 1.20
C ASP A 246 0.29 8.64 0.29
N PHE A 247 -0.47 7.66 0.80
CA PHE A 247 -0.63 6.39 0.12
C PHE A 247 -1.61 6.44 -1.07
N SER A 248 -2.70 7.19 -0.94
CA SER A 248 -3.61 7.42 -2.08
C SER A 248 -2.97 8.31 -3.14
N GLY A 249 -2.13 9.27 -2.75
CA GLY A 249 -1.33 10.07 -3.69
C GLY A 249 -0.39 9.19 -4.51
N TYR A 250 0.38 8.32 -3.83
CA TYR A 250 1.24 7.34 -4.51
C TYR A 250 0.45 6.42 -5.46
N SER A 251 -0.68 5.87 -5.00
CA SER A 251 -1.51 4.96 -5.79
C SER A 251 -2.09 5.64 -7.04
N ASP A 252 -2.54 6.91 -6.91
CA ASP A 252 -3.05 7.69 -8.05
C ASP A 252 -1.93 7.99 -9.06
N MET A 253 -0.72 8.32 -8.59
CA MET A 253 0.45 8.47 -9.46
C MET A 253 0.76 7.17 -10.21
N ALA A 254 0.79 6.03 -9.51
CA ALA A 254 1.03 4.71 -10.11
C ALA A 254 0.03 4.41 -11.24
N VAL A 255 -1.27 4.61 -10.99
CA VAL A 255 -2.32 4.41 -12.00
C VAL A 255 -2.18 5.40 -13.16
N GLY A 256 -1.88 6.67 -12.85
CA GLY A 256 -1.67 7.71 -13.83
C GLY A 256 -0.52 7.36 -14.79
N ILE A 257 0.63 6.98 -14.23
CA ILE A 257 1.83 6.56 -14.98
C ILE A 257 1.52 5.34 -15.84
N GLY A 258 0.87 4.30 -15.29
CA GLY A 258 0.47 3.12 -16.07
C GLY A 258 -0.35 3.49 -17.31
N SER A 259 -1.31 4.41 -17.14
CA SER A 259 -2.16 4.89 -18.24
C SER A 259 -1.36 5.58 -19.36
N LEU A 260 -0.24 6.24 -19.04
CA LEU A 260 0.63 6.87 -20.04
C LEU A 260 1.35 5.84 -20.94
N PHE A 261 1.52 4.61 -20.46
CA PHE A 261 2.09 3.48 -21.21
C PHE A 261 1.01 2.56 -21.81
N GLY A 262 -0.27 2.93 -21.70
CA GLY A 262 -1.40 2.09 -22.13
C GLY A 262 -1.64 0.87 -21.22
N LEU A 263 -1.25 0.95 -19.95
CA LEU A 263 -1.38 -0.11 -18.96
C LEU A 263 -2.46 0.23 -17.94
N THR A 264 -3.39 -0.71 -17.71
CA THR A 264 -4.53 -0.56 -16.80
C THR A 264 -4.16 -1.06 -15.41
N ILE A 265 -3.77 -0.13 -14.54
CA ILE A 265 -3.49 -0.43 -13.13
C ILE A 265 -4.76 -0.18 -12.30
N PRO A 266 -5.15 -1.09 -11.39
CA PRO A 266 -6.38 -0.96 -10.61
C PRO A 266 -6.31 0.17 -9.57
N GLN A 267 -7.46 0.78 -9.30
CA GLN A 267 -7.64 1.74 -8.21
C GLN A 267 -7.42 1.07 -6.84
N ASN A 268 -6.74 1.77 -5.93
CA ASN A 268 -6.45 1.25 -4.59
C ASN A 268 -7.28 1.91 -3.47
N PHE A 269 -7.82 3.11 -3.67
CA PHE A 269 -8.56 3.86 -2.65
C PHE A 269 -9.85 4.49 -3.17
N ASN A 270 -10.98 4.23 -2.51
CA ASN A 270 -12.30 4.76 -2.87
C ASN A 270 -12.99 5.51 -1.71
N SER A 271 -12.45 6.68 -1.36
CA SER A 271 -12.96 7.59 -0.32
C SER A 271 -13.27 6.87 1.00
N PRO A 272 -12.26 6.22 1.62
CA PRO A 272 -12.44 5.31 2.75
C PRO A 272 -13.02 5.99 4.00
N TYR A 273 -12.72 7.26 4.26
CA TYR A 273 -13.28 7.99 5.41
C TYR A 273 -14.74 8.40 5.25
N LYS A 274 -15.36 8.10 4.10
CA LYS A 274 -16.82 8.20 3.90
C LYS A 274 -17.57 6.91 4.26
N ALA A 275 -16.87 5.88 4.72
CA ALA A 275 -17.44 4.57 5.00
C ALA A 275 -18.52 4.60 6.10
N LEU A 276 -19.56 3.78 5.91
CA LEU A 276 -20.69 3.66 6.85
C LEU A 276 -20.55 2.47 7.82
N SER A 277 -19.47 1.71 7.74
CA SER A 277 -19.12 0.64 8.68
C SER A 277 -17.64 0.27 8.55
N PRO A 278 -17.06 -0.42 9.54
CA PRO A 278 -15.70 -0.96 9.44
C PRO A 278 -15.49 -1.87 8.22
N SER A 279 -16.51 -2.66 7.84
CA SER A 279 -16.43 -3.52 6.65
C SER A 279 -16.44 -2.70 5.35
N ASP A 280 -17.22 -1.61 5.29
CA ASP A 280 -17.22 -0.68 4.16
C ASP A 280 -15.88 0.06 4.05
N PHE A 281 -15.26 0.43 5.18
CA PHE A 281 -13.92 1.05 5.20
C PHE A 281 -12.88 0.16 4.52
N TRP A 282 -12.78 -1.11 4.90
CA TRP A 282 -11.80 -2.05 4.33
C TRP A 282 -12.10 -2.46 2.87
N ARG A 283 -13.30 -2.18 2.36
CA ARG A 283 -13.62 -2.29 0.93
C ARG A 283 -13.18 -1.08 0.11
N ARG A 284 -12.82 0.01 0.77
CA ARG A 284 -12.42 1.30 0.18
C ARG A 284 -10.96 1.67 0.45
N TRP A 285 -10.36 1.06 1.46
CA TRP A 285 -8.96 1.25 1.85
C TRP A 285 -8.10 0.10 1.30
N HIS A 286 -7.00 0.43 0.62
CA HIS A 286 -6.04 -0.52 0.08
C HIS A 286 -6.70 -1.72 -0.64
N MET A 287 -7.59 -1.42 -1.58
CA MET A 287 -8.54 -2.35 -2.20
C MET A 287 -7.87 -3.55 -2.89
N THR A 288 -6.69 -3.35 -3.50
CA THR A 288 -5.98 -4.45 -4.15
C THR A 288 -5.46 -5.47 -3.13
N LEU A 289 -4.99 -5.00 -1.98
CA LEU A 289 -4.58 -5.86 -0.86
C LEU A 289 -5.79 -6.59 -0.29
N GLY A 290 -6.89 -5.87 -0.01
CA GLY A 290 -8.13 -6.48 0.47
C GLY A 290 -8.64 -7.58 -0.46
N THR A 291 -8.59 -7.36 -1.77
CA THR A 291 -8.98 -8.36 -2.77
C THR A 291 -8.00 -9.54 -2.80
N TRP A 292 -6.68 -9.28 -2.71
CA TRP A 292 -5.67 -10.34 -2.63
C TRP A 292 -5.90 -11.24 -1.41
N ILE A 293 -6.02 -10.66 -0.22
CA ILE A 293 -6.30 -11.38 1.02
C ILE A 293 -7.58 -12.21 0.89
N LYS A 294 -8.63 -11.61 0.33
CA LYS A 294 -9.91 -12.29 0.14
C LYS A 294 -9.74 -13.58 -0.69
N ASP A 295 -9.04 -13.50 -1.82
CA ASP A 295 -8.96 -14.59 -2.80
C ASP A 295 -7.92 -15.67 -2.44
N TYR A 296 -6.83 -15.28 -1.77
CA TYR A 296 -5.70 -16.17 -1.46
C TYR A 296 -5.66 -16.66 0.00
N LEU A 297 -6.32 -15.96 0.94
CA LEU A 297 -6.36 -16.33 2.36
C LEU A 297 -7.79 -16.59 2.86
N TYR A 298 -8.69 -15.60 2.76
CA TYR A 298 -10.01 -15.67 3.40
C TYR A 298 -10.93 -16.74 2.81
N ILE A 299 -11.11 -16.78 1.50
CA ILE A 299 -11.97 -17.78 0.82
C ILE A 299 -11.44 -19.21 1.06
N PRO A 300 -10.14 -19.50 0.90
CA PRO A 300 -9.58 -20.82 1.23
C PRO A 300 -9.79 -21.27 2.68
N LEU A 301 -9.82 -20.35 3.65
CA LEU A 301 -10.09 -20.65 5.07
C LEU A 301 -11.58 -20.91 5.39
N GLY A 302 -12.44 -20.97 4.36
CA GLY A 302 -13.88 -21.23 4.48
C GLY A 302 -14.75 -19.97 4.37
N GLY A 303 -14.15 -18.79 4.19
CA GLY A 303 -14.85 -17.52 4.06
C GLY A 303 -15.90 -17.31 5.17
N SER A 304 -17.10 -16.89 4.77
CA SER A 304 -18.26 -16.72 5.68
C SER A 304 -19.18 -17.94 5.74
N ARG A 305 -18.78 -19.09 5.17
CA ARG A 305 -19.67 -20.26 4.98
C ARG A 305 -19.84 -21.14 6.22
N ARG A 306 -18.99 -20.97 7.23
CA ARG A 306 -18.94 -21.83 8.44
C ARG A 306 -19.49 -21.13 9.69
N GLY A 307 -20.46 -20.22 9.52
CA GLY A 307 -21.12 -19.50 10.61
C GLY A 307 -20.37 -18.28 11.14
N LEU A 308 -21.04 -17.52 12.02
CA LEU A 308 -20.53 -16.27 12.59
C LEU A 308 -19.26 -16.45 13.45
N PRO A 309 -19.14 -17.45 14.35
CA PRO A 309 -17.94 -17.60 15.18
C PRO A 309 -16.69 -17.83 14.34
N ARG A 310 -16.75 -18.73 13.36
CA ARG A 310 -15.62 -19.01 12.47
C ARG A 310 -15.28 -17.83 11.57
N THR A 311 -16.29 -17.07 11.14
CA THR A 311 -16.08 -15.81 10.41
C THR A 311 -15.33 -14.80 11.27
N ALA A 312 -15.75 -14.60 12.52
CA ALA A 312 -15.09 -13.69 13.46
C ALA A 312 -13.63 -14.11 13.74
N THR A 313 -13.38 -15.38 14.03
CA THR A 313 -12.02 -15.91 14.23
C THR A 313 -11.15 -15.71 13.00
N ASN A 314 -11.67 -16.04 11.80
CA ASN A 314 -10.93 -15.84 10.55
C ASN A 314 -10.59 -14.36 10.33
N LEU A 315 -11.51 -13.44 10.61
CA LEU A 315 -11.27 -12.00 10.49
C LEU A 315 -10.17 -11.53 11.46
N VAL A 316 -10.19 -11.95 12.72
CA VAL A 316 -9.14 -11.60 13.69
C VAL A 316 -7.79 -12.14 13.24
N LEU A 317 -7.70 -13.44 12.91
CA LEU A 317 -6.45 -14.06 12.48
C LEU A 317 -5.86 -13.38 11.24
N ILE A 318 -6.69 -13.11 10.23
CA ILE A 318 -6.25 -12.48 8.99
C ILE A 318 -5.82 -11.04 9.23
N MET A 319 -6.58 -10.24 10.00
CA MET A 319 -6.19 -8.85 10.27
C MET A 319 -4.93 -8.77 11.12
N THR A 320 -4.73 -9.68 12.07
CA THR A 320 -3.46 -9.79 12.81
C THR A 320 -2.29 -10.15 11.89
N ALA A 321 -2.48 -11.07 10.94
CA ALA A 321 -1.46 -11.40 9.95
C ALA A 321 -1.16 -10.21 9.01
N ILE A 322 -2.16 -9.40 8.66
CA ILE A 322 -1.97 -8.14 7.90
C ILE A 322 -1.22 -7.11 8.73
N GLY A 323 -1.49 -7.02 10.03
CA GLY A 323 -0.72 -6.21 10.95
C GLY A 323 0.76 -6.57 10.91
N LEU A 324 1.09 -7.84 11.16
CA LEU A 324 2.47 -8.34 11.06
C LEU A 324 3.09 -8.06 9.67
N TRP A 325 2.31 -8.19 8.60
CA TRP A 325 2.76 -7.85 7.26
C TRP A 325 3.15 -6.38 7.10
N HIS A 326 2.44 -5.45 7.77
CA HIS A 326 2.80 -4.04 7.77
C HIS A 326 4.12 -3.78 8.45
N GLY A 327 4.39 -4.38 9.61
CA GLY A 327 5.67 -4.20 10.29
C GLY A 327 5.95 -5.26 11.37
N ALA A 328 7.24 -5.47 11.64
CA ALA A 328 7.71 -6.49 12.58
C ALA A 328 7.80 -5.94 14.01
N ALA A 329 6.66 -5.51 14.56
CA ALA A 329 6.56 -5.03 15.95
C ALA A 329 5.20 -5.42 16.58
N TRP A 330 5.17 -5.49 17.92
CA TRP A 330 3.95 -5.82 18.66
C TRP A 330 2.83 -4.78 18.51
N THR A 331 3.18 -3.52 18.23
CA THR A 331 2.22 -2.47 17.94
C THR A 331 1.37 -2.81 16.69
N PHE A 332 1.98 -3.38 15.65
CA PHE A 332 1.26 -3.87 14.48
C PHE A 332 0.41 -5.11 14.73
N VAL A 333 0.83 -6.00 15.64
CA VAL A 333 -0.01 -7.13 16.09
C VAL A 333 -1.28 -6.61 16.76
N VAL A 334 -1.14 -5.64 17.68
CA VAL A 334 -2.26 -4.99 18.36
C VAL A 334 -3.16 -4.27 17.35
N TRP A 335 -2.59 -3.55 16.39
CA TRP A 335 -3.32 -2.90 15.30
C TRP A 335 -4.18 -3.90 14.52
N GLY A 336 -3.59 -5.02 14.11
CA GLY A 336 -4.28 -6.05 13.33
C GLY A 336 -5.39 -6.73 14.14
N ALA A 337 -5.10 -7.08 15.40
CA ALA A 337 -6.08 -7.65 16.31
C ALA A 337 -7.25 -6.68 16.57
N TYR A 338 -6.97 -5.38 16.76
CA TYR A 338 -7.98 -4.35 16.93
C TYR A 338 -8.93 -4.27 15.74
N HIS A 339 -8.41 -4.16 14.52
CA HIS A 339 -9.26 -4.09 13.33
C HIS A 339 -10.00 -5.42 13.05
N GLY A 340 -9.39 -6.55 13.38
CA GLY A 340 -10.03 -7.85 13.35
C GLY A 340 -11.22 -7.95 14.31
N ALA A 341 -11.04 -7.48 15.55
CA ALA A 341 -12.10 -7.42 16.56
C ALA A 341 -13.20 -6.42 16.14
N LEU A 342 -12.84 -5.28 15.56
CA LEU A 342 -13.78 -4.30 15.03
C LEU A 342 -14.66 -4.88 13.91
N LEU A 343 -14.07 -5.63 12.98
CA LEU A 343 -14.81 -6.33 11.93
C LEU A 343 -15.72 -7.42 12.49
N ALA A 344 -15.21 -8.25 13.41
CA ALA A 344 -16.00 -9.27 14.09
C ALA A 344 -17.19 -8.66 14.85
N GLY A 345 -16.94 -7.60 15.62
CA GLY A 345 -17.96 -6.86 16.37
C GLY A 345 -19.02 -6.25 15.46
N TYR A 346 -18.63 -5.68 14.32
CA TYR A 346 -19.60 -5.23 13.31
C TYR A 346 -20.45 -6.38 12.77
N HIS A 347 -19.87 -7.54 12.45
CA HIS A 347 -20.65 -8.69 11.99
C HIS A 347 -21.65 -9.22 13.02
N LEU A 348 -21.31 -9.17 14.32
CA LEU A 348 -22.19 -9.56 15.42
C LEU A 348 -23.31 -8.53 15.68
N THR A 349 -23.01 -7.25 15.49
CA THR A 349 -23.94 -6.14 15.79
C THR A 349 -24.63 -5.57 14.55
N LYS A 350 -24.37 -6.14 13.37
CA LYS A 350 -24.80 -5.62 12.06
C LYS A 350 -26.27 -5.21 12.03
N ARG A 351 -27.17 -6.06 12.55
CA ARG A 351 -28.62 -5.83 12.57
C ARG A 351 -29.04 -4.55 13.32
N TRP A 352 -28.23 -4.12 14.29
CA TRP A 352 -28.47 -2.93 15.10
C TRP A 352 -27.71 -1.73 14.51
N TYR A 353 -26.44 -1.96 14.16
CA TYR A 353 -25.57 -0.91 13.62
C TYR A 353 -26.11 -0.34 12.30
N ASP A 354 -26.66 -1.19 11.42
CA ASP A 354 -27.21 -0.77 10.13
C ASP A 354 -28.51 0.05 10.26
N ARG A 355 -29.17 0.04 11.44
CA ARG A 355 -30.37 0.85 11.72
C ARG A 355 -30.07 2.29 12.12
N LEU A 356 -28.82 2.59 12.51
CA LEU A 356 -28.43 3.95 12.89
C LEU A 356 -28.45 4.90 11.68
N PRO A 357 -28.71 6.21 11.87
CA PRO A 357 -28.63 7.19 10.79
C PRO A 357 -27.24 7.19 10.13
N ALA A 358 -27.19 7.43 8.81
CA ALA A 358 -25.96 7.35 8.04
C ALA A 358 -24.84 8.26 8.59
N LEU A 359 -25.19 9.46 9.09
CA LEU A 359 -24.22 10.38 9.69
C LEU A 359 -23.59 9.79 10.97
N VAL A 360 -24.39 9.18 11.84
CA VAL A 360 -23.92 8.55 13.09
C VAL A 360 -23.01 7.37 12.77
N ARG A 361 -23.40 6.53 11.81
CA ARG A 361 -22.59 5.39 11.35
C ARG A 361 -21.25 5.84 10.78
N ARG A 362 -21.27 6.90 9.96
CA ARG A 362 -20.07 7.46 9.35
C ARG A 362 -19.14 8.06 10.39
N ALA A 363 -19.65 8.89 11.29
CA ALA A 363 -18.87 9.50 12.37
C ALA A 363 -18.29 8.42 13.30
N GLY A 364 -19.11 7.43 13.70
CA GLY A 364 -18.67 6.32 14.54
C GLY A 364 -17.62 5.44 13.86
N THR A 365 -17.81 5.11 12.58
CA THR A 365 -16.81 4.36 11.81
C THR A 365 -15.52 5.15 11.69
N PHE A 366 -15.59 6.44 11.37
CA PHE A 366 -14.41 7.29 11.28
C PHE A 366 -13.64 7.33 12.60
N ALA A 367 -14.31 7.57 13.74
CA ALA A 367 -13.68 7.59 15.04
C ALA A 367 -13.00 6.26 15.42
N LEU A 368 -13.68 5.12 15.19
CA LEU A 368 -13.12 3.80 15.46
C LEU A 368 -11.90 3.50 14.57
N ILE A 369 -11.95 3.87 13.29
CA ILE A 369 -10.80 3.72 12.40
C ILE A 369 -9.65 4.65 12.83
N SER A 370 -9.94 5.88 13.24
CA SER A 370 -8.94 6.83 13.75
C SER A 370 -8.20 6.28 14.97
N ILE A 371 -8.93 5.73 15.96
CA ILE A 371 -8.32 5.07 17.12
C ILE A 371 -7.43 3.90 16.68
N GLY A 372 -7.88 3.15 15.66
CA GLY A 372 -7.11 2.07 15.05
C GLY A 372 -5.73 2.52 14.57
N TRP A 373 -5.54 3.77 14.13
CA TRP A 373 -4.23 4.23 13.67
C TRP A 373 -3.19 4.47 14.77
N ILE A 374 -3.59 4.54 16.04
CA ILE A 374 -2.68 4.79 17.16
C ILE A 374 -1.60 3.70 17.29
N PRO A 375 -1.94 2.41 17.41
CA PRO A 375 -0.94 1.35 17.40
C PRO A 375 -0.19 1.24 16.07
N PHE A 376 -0.70 1.79 14.96
CA PHE A 376 0.04 1.79 13.70
C PHE A 376 1.17 2.83 13.68
N ARG A 377 0.96 4.01 14.29
CA ARG A 377 1.95 5.09 14.36
C ARG A 377 2.93 4.96 15.52
N SER A 378 2.51 4.33 16.61
CA SER A 378 3.26 4.29 17.86
C SER A 378 4.54 3.47 17.73
N GLU A 379 5.64 3.99 18.28
CA GLU A 379 6.95 3.32 18.30
C GLU A 379 7.00 2.16 19.31
N SER A 380 6.10 2.17 20.31
CA SER A 380 6.03 1.13 21.33
C SER A 380 4.61 0.91 21.85
N LEU A 381 4.41 -0.21 22.55
CA LEU A 381 3.16 -0.47 23.27
C LEU A 381 2.96 0.54 24.42
N ALA A 382 4.03 1.05 25.02
CA ALA A 382 3.93 2.09 26.05
C ALA A 382 3.40 3.41 25.46
N ALA A 383 3.95 3.85 24.32
CA ALA A 383 3.46 5.02 23.59
C ALA A 383 2.00 4.84 23.13
N THR A 384 1.64 3.63 22.67
CA THR A 384 0.25 3.29 22.32
C THR A 384 -0.69 3.49 23.50
N LYS A 385 -0.33 2.95 24.68
CA LYS A 385 -1.11 3.10 25.92
C LYS A 385 -1.23 4.55 26.35
N LEU A 386 -0.13 5.30 26.29
CA LEU A 386 -0.11 6.72 26.64
C LEU A 386 -1.07 7.51 25.73
N MET A 387 -0.99 7.34 24.41
CA MET A 387 -1.86 8.05 23.48
C MET A 387 -3.35 7.71 23.69
N LEU A 388 -3.67 6.43 23.93
CA LEU A 388 -5.04 6.01 24.26
C LEU A 388 -5.54 6.66 25.56
N ALA A 389 -4.69 6.74 26.58
CA ALA A 389 -5.02 7.44 27.83
C ALA A 389 -5.24 8.94 27.60
N LYS A 390 -4.42 9.56 26.74
CA LYS A 390 -4.57 10.99 26.40
C LYS A 390 -5.90 11.29 25.69
N LEU A 391 -6.39 10.42 24.80
CA LEU A 391 -7.69 10.60 24.15
C LEU A 391 -8.86 10.71 25.13
N ALA A 392 -8.79 9.99 26.25
CA ALA A 392 -9.79 9.99 27.31
C ALA A 392 -9.46 10.96 28.47
N GLY A 393 -8.38 11.75 28.32
CA GLY A 393 -7.89 12.65 29.34
C GLY A 393 -8.59 14.01 29.38
N VAL A 394 -7.93 14.99 29.98
CA VAL A 394 -8.45 16.34 30.16
C VAL A 394 -8.37 17.14 28.84
N TRP A 395 -9.48 17.78 28.49
CA TRP A 395 -9.56 18.71 27.36
C TRP A 395 -8.83 20.00 27.70
N GLY A 396 -8.15 20.58 26.71
CA GLY A 396 -7.39 21.80 26.89
C GLY A 396 -6.98 22.40 25.56
N PRO A 397 -6.12 23.42 25.57
CA PRO A 397 -5.69 24.09 24.35
C PRO A 397 -5.02 23.13 23.37
N LEU A 398 -5.14 23.45 22.08
CA LEU A 398 -4.48 22.72 21.00
C LEU A 398 -3.02 23.19 20.88
N PRO A 399 -2.03 22.28 20.96
CA PRO A 399 -0.62 22.64 20.87
C PRO A 399 -0.16 22.79 19.40
N VAL A 400 -0.95 23.47 18.57
CA VAL A 400 -0.62 23.73 17.16
C VAL A 400 -0.90 25.18 16.79
N SER A 401 -0.23 25.67 15.75
CA SER A 401 -0.54 26.99 15.18
C SER A 401 -1.96 27.02 14.57
N GLY A 402 -2.56 28.21 14.50
CA GLY A 402 -3.86 28.39 13.85
C GLY A 402 -3.85 27.95 12.38
N TRP A 403 -2.74 28.17 11.68
CA TRP A 403 -2.53 27.71 10.30
C TRP A 403 -2.54 26.19 10.18
N ALA A 404 -1.85 25.48 11.06
CA ALA A 404 -1.83 24.02 11.07
C ALA A 404 -3.23 23.45 11.33
N LEU A 405 -4.00 24.07 12.24
CA LEU A 405 -5.39 23.67 12.51
C LEU A 405 -6.31 23.87 11.30
N ILE A 406 -6.22 25.03 10.64
CA ILE A 406 -6.95 25.30 9.40
C ILE A 406 -6.59 24.25 8.35
N PHE A 407 -5.31 23.94 8.20
CA PHE A 407 -4.84 23.00 7.21
C PHE A 407 -5.35 21.57 7.45
N ILE A 408 -5.27 21.06 8.69
CA ILE A 408 -5.83 19.75 9.06
C ILE A 408 -7.35 19.71 8.82
N THR A 409 -8.04 20.81 9.14
CA THR A 409 -9.50 20.92 8.95
C THR A 409 -9.87 20.91 7.46
N LEU A 410 -9.11 21.61 6.61
CA LEU A 410 -9.28 21.56 5.16
C LEU A 410 -9.01 20.16 4.61
N ALA A 411 -7.92 19.51 5.04
CA ALA A 411 -7.60 18.13 4.65
C ALA A 411 -8.73 17.16 5.05
N LEU A 412 -9.27 17.30 6.26
CA LEU A 412 -10.44 16.54 6.71
C LEU A 412 -11.65 16.83 5.82
N GLY A 413 -11.94 18.11 5.55
CA GLY A 413 -13.02 18.53 4.66
C GLY A 413 -12.91 17.92 3.26
N ILE A 414 -11.70 17.86 2.69
CA ILE A 414 -11.43 17.20 1.41
C ILE A 414 -11.84 15.72 1.49
N THR A 415 -11.39 14.98 2.51
CA THR A 415 -11.71 13.55 2.61
C THR A 415 -13.21 13.27 2.83
N GLN A 416 -13.91 14.17 3.51
CA GLN A 416 -15.31 13.99 3.86
C GLN A 416 -16.27 14.47 2.75
N PHE A 417 -15.98 15.57 2.06
CA PHE A 417 -16.95 16.19 1.16
C PHE A 417 -16.60 15.99 -0.31
N LEU A 418 -15.33 16.11 -0.71
CA LEU A 418 -14.94 16.05 -2.13
C LEU A 418 -15.02 14.64 -2.73
N PRO A 419 -15.30 14.52 -4.05
CA PRO A 419 -15.35 13.22 -4.73
C PRO A 419 -13.98 12.53 -4.75
N ASN A 420 -14.00 11.22 -4.97
CA ASN A 420 -12.77 10.47 -5.19
C ASN A 420 -12.08 10.92 -6.49
N SER A 421 -10.75 10.83 -6.58
CA SER A 421 -9.98 11.17 -7.81
C SER A 421 -10.45 10.41 -9.05
N PHE A 422 -11.01 9.21 -8.89
CA PHE A 422 -11.55 8.42 -10.00
C PHE A 422 -12.97 8.84 -10.41
N GLN A 423 -13.64 9.68 -9.61
CA GLN A 423 -14.98 10.22 -9.87
C GLN A 423 -14.96 11.65 -10.42
N ILE A 424 -13.81 12.32 -10.40
CA ILE A 424 -13.65 13.67 -10.94
C ILE A 424 -13.74 13.61 -12.47
N HIS A 425 -14.58 14.46 -13.05
CA HIS A 425 -14.59 14.68 -14.49
C HIS A 425 -13.47 15.66 -14.86
N TYR A 426 -12.48 15.17 -15.59
CA TYR A 426 -11.37 15.98 -16.07
C TYR A 426 -11.73 16.66 -17.39
N SER A 427 -11.99 17.96 -17.34
CA SER A 427 -12.23 18.78 -18.53
C SER A 427 -10.97 18.95 -19.37
N THR A 428 -11.11 18.94 -20.69
CA THR A 428 -10.03 19.18 -21.67
C THR A 428 -9.93 20.65 -22.10
N THR A 429 -10.67 21.56 -21.45
CA THR A 429 -10.65 22.99 -21.78
C THR A 429 -9.28 23.61 -21.49
N LYS A 430 -8.93 24.70 -22.22
CA LYS A 430 -7.69 25.45 -21.97
C LYS A 430 -7.57 25.92 -20.51
N ARG A 431 -8.67 26.34 -19.89
CA ARG A 431 -8.71 26.75 -18.47
C ARG A 431 -8.36 25.59 -17.54
N ALA A 432 -8.89 24.40 -17.79
CA ALA A 432 -8.57 23.21 -17.00
C ALA A 432 -7.10 22.79 -17.17
N ALA A 433 -6.55 22.89 -18.39
CA ALA A 433 -5.14 22.63 -18.64
C ALA A 433 -4.22 23.62 -17.91
N VAL A 434 -4.54 24.93 -17.92
CA VAL A 434 -3.81 25.94 -17.17
C VAL A 434 -3.88 25.67 -15.66
N ALA A 435 -5.06 25.32 -15.14
CA ALA A 435 -5.21 24.98 -13.73
C ALA A 435 -4.36 23.75 -13.33
N ALA A 436 -4.37 22.70 -14.16
CA ALA A 436 -3.54 21.52 -13.94
C ALA A 436 -2.04 21.84 -14.00
N ALA A 437 -1.61 22.70 -14.93
CA ALA A 437 -0.23 23.17 -15.03
C ALA A 437 0.18 23.97 -13.79
N LEU A 438 -0.67 24.87 -13.28
CA LEU A 438 -0.42 25.62 -12.06
C LEU A 438 -0.29 24.71 -10.83
N ILE A 439 -1.15 23.68 -10.73
CA ILE A 439 -1.03 22.66 -9.67
C ILE A 439 0.29 21.91 -9.80
N LEU A 440 0.68 21.51 -11.01
CA LEU A 440 1.96 20.84 -11.23
C LEU A 440 3.14 21.73 -10.84
N VAL A 441 3.14 23.01 -11.24
CA VAL A 441 4.17 23.98 -10.84
C VAL A 441 4.22 24.13 -9.32
N ALA A 442 3.07 24.25 -8.65
CA ALA A 442 3.03 24.27 -7.19
C ALA A 442 3.65 23.00 -6.59
N CYS A 443 3.28 21.81 -7.08
CA CYS A 443 3.89 20.55 -6.64
C CYS A 443 5.42 20.59 -6.82
N LEU A 444 5.91 21.04 -7.98
CA LEU A 444 7.35 21.13 -8.24
C LEU A 444 8.04 22.08 -7.26
N VAL A 445 7.46 23.24 -6.93
CA VAL A 445 8.04 24.16 -5.93
C VAL A 445 8.16 23.49 -4.56
N TYR A 446 7.12 22.78 -4.12
CA TYR A 446 7.12 22.10 -2.82
C TYR A 446 8.01 20.85 -2.77
N LEU A 447 8.33 20.22 -3.92
CA LEU A 447 9.29 19.10 -3.97
C LEU A 447 10.68 19.47 -3.45
N ASN A 448 11.06 20.75 -3.50
CA ASN A 448 12.36 21.24 -3.01
C ASN A 448 12.40 21.45 -1.49
N TYR A 449 11.24 21.61 -0.85
CA TYR A 449 11.20 22.24 0.47
C TYR A 449 11.48 21.27 1.61
N LYS A 450 11.10 19.98 1.49
CA LYS A 450 11.42 18.85 2.39
C LYS A 450 10.79 17.57 1.83
N GLN A 451 11.58 16.56 1.45
CA GLN A 451 11.05 15.25 1.08
C GLN A 451 10.78 14.44 2.36
N ALA A 452 9.52 14.33 2.77
CA ALA A 452 9.15 13.36 3.79
C ALA A 452 9.22 11.94 3.20
N THR A 453 9.98 11.05 3.85
CA THR A 453 10.05 9.64 3.47
C THR A 453 8.65 9.06 3.45
N PHE A 454 8.28 8.40 2.34
CA PHE A 454 6.99 7.71 2.21
C PHE A 454 6.78 6.77 3.40
N LEU A 455 5.64 6.89 4.10
CA LEU A 455 5.42 6.26 5.41
C LEU A 455 5.62 4.74 5.35
N TYR A 456 5.16 4.10 4.27
CA TYR A 456 5.29 2.65 4.09
C TYR A 456 6.71 2.14 3.84
N TYR A 457 7.69 3.02 3.60
CA TYR A 457 9.11 2.62 3.53
C TYR A 457 9.75 2.56 4.91
N GLN A 458 9.06 3.00 5.95
CA GLN A 458 9.54 2.98 7.33
C GLN A 458 9.20 1.68 8.08
N PHE A 459 8.43 0.75 7.46
CA PHE A 459 7.84 -0.42 8.13
C PHE A 459 8.16 -1.79 7.49
#